data_AF-A0A933P516-F1
#
_entry.id   AF-A0A933P516-F1
#
_cell.length_a   1.000
_cell.length_b   1.000
_cell.length_c   1.000
_cell.angle_alpha   90.00
_cell.angle_beta   90.00
_cell.angle_gamma   90.00
#
_symmetry.space_group_name_H-M   'P 1'
#
loop_
_entity.id
_entity.type
_entity.pdbx_description
1 polymer ?
#
loop_
_entity_poly.entity_id
_entity_poly.type
_entity_poly.pdbx_seq_one_letter_code
_entity_poly.pdbx_strand_id
1 'polypeptide(L)'
;MRSLGLCCAAAALSACGADATVVSPVQTDGTGPKATALAVVAGAQATCVSERRVVETAIETYFAMNGTDPATLDDLVPDMLRESVSPRWSMAPDPAGGTPIITGVGICEGA
;
A
#
# COMPACT_ATOMS: atom_id res chain seq x y z
N MET A 1 -53.71 -10.57 19.75
CA MET A 1 -52.70 -9.63 20.27
C MET A 1 -51.35 -10.30 20.12
N ARG A 2 -50.54 -9.75 19.21
CA ARG A 2 -49.29 -10.32 18.69
C ARG A 2 -48.12 -9.89 19.56
N SER A 3 -47.15 -10.79 19.69
CA SER A 3 -45.72 -10.54 19.91
C SER A 3 -45.30 -10.15 21.32
N LEU A 4 -44.76 -11.09 22.10
CA LEU A 4 -43.38 -11.61 22.07
C LEU A 4 -42.43 -10.70 22.87
N GLY A 5 -42.06 -11.19 24.05
CA GLY A 5 -40.88 -10.75 24.78
C GLY A 5 -39.57 -11.19 24.10
N LEU A 6 -38.46 -10.90 24.79
CA LEU A 6 -37.06 -10.79 24.33
C LEU A 6 -36.76 -9.38 23.77
N CYS A 7 -35.70 -8.66 24.13
CA CYS A 7 -34.39 -9.06 24.63
C CYS A 7 -33.88 -8.03 25.65
N CYS A 8 -33.62 -8.48 26.88
CA CYS A 8 -32.62 -7.85 27.75
C CYS A 8 -31.57 -8.94 28.01
N ALA A 9 -30.34 -8.72 27.55
CA ALA A 9 -29.07 -9.10 28.19
C ALA A 9 -27.95 -9.45 27.19
N ALA A 10 -26.76 -9.06 27.63
CA ALA A 10 -25.45 -9.59 27.26
C ALA A 10 -24.81 -9.07 25.97
N ALA A 11 -23.92 -8.10 26.18
CA ALA A 11 -22.67 -8.00 25.44
C ALA A 11 -22.00 -9.39 25.41
N ALA A 12 -21.94 -9.98 24.22
CA ALA A 12 -21.09 -11.12 23.93
C ALA A 12 -20.04 -10.68 22.90
N LEU A 13 -18.84 -10.36 23.40
CA LEU A 13 -17.64 -10.62 22.63
C LEU A 13 -17.55 -12.14 22.44
N SER A 14 -17.77 -12.63 21.23
CA SER A 14 -17.22 -13.92 20.82
C SER A 14 -17.05 -13.93 19.31
N ALA A 15 -15.77 -14.03 18.93
CA ALA A 15 -15.31 -14.35 17.59
C ALA A 15 -16.12 -15.49 16.96
N CYS A 16 -16.58 -15.29 15.74
CA CYS A 16 -16.76 -16.38 14.77
C CYS A 16 -16.81 -15.77 13.36
N GLY A 17 -15.72 -15.97 12.64
CA GLY A 17 -15.55 -15.62 11.23
C GLY A 17 -14.25 -16.25 10.76
N ALA A 18 -14.04 -17.50 11.17
CA ALA A 18 -13.00 -18.35 10.67
C ALA A 18 -13.36 -18.76 9.25
N ASP A 19 -12.99 -17.95 8.27
CA ASP A 19 -12.56 -18.50 6.99
C ASP A 19 -11.08 -18.82 7.13
N ALA A 20 -10.81 -19.89 7.88
CA ALA A 20 -9.59 -20.65 7.71
C ALA A 20 -9.72 -21.33 6.35
N THR A 21 -9.51 -20.58 5.27
CA THR A 21 -9.05 -21.18 4.04
C THR A 21 -7.71 -21.80 4.40
N VAL A 22 -7.75 -23.12 4.67
CA VAL A 22 -6.57 -23.96 4.71
C VAL A 22 -6.01 -23.93 3.29
N VAL A 23 -5.24 -22.89 3.00
CA VAL A 23 -4.18 -22.99 2.01
C VAL A 23 -3.19 -23.93 2.68
N SER A 24 -3.36 -25.22 2.44
CA SER A 24 -2.31 -26.19 2.62
C SER A 24 -1.03 -25.55 2.10
N PRO A 25 0.05 -25.41 2.89
CA PRO A 25 1.32 -25.10 2.29
C PRO A 25 1.59 -26.26 1.34
N VAL A 26 1.50 -25.99 0.04
CA VAL A 26 2.08 -26.88 -0.95
C VAL A 26 3.55 -26.99 -0.56
N GLN A 27 3.92 -28.17 -0.05
CA GLN A 27 5.32 -28.53 0.03
C GLN A 27 5.79 -28.65 -1.41
N THR A 28 6.44 -27.60 -1.90
CA THR A 28 7.38 -27.72 -3.00
C THR A 28 8.77 -27.89 -2.39
N ASP A 29 9.06 -29.13 -2.02
CA ASP A 29 10.42 -29.66 -2.09
C ASP A 29 10.92 -29.42 -3.52
N GLY A 30 11.84 -28.48 -3.67
CA GLY A 30 12.27 -28.02 -4.99
C GLY A 30 13.19 -26.82 -4.92
N THR A 31 14.26 -26.94 -4.14
CA THR A 31 15.40 -26.02 -4.14
C THR A 31 15.95 -25.87 -5.57
N GLY A 32 15.51 -24.80 -6.22
CA GLY A 32 16.30 -24.10 -7.22
C GLY A 32 16.42 -22.64 -6.75
N PRO A 33 17.62 -22.04 -6.72
CA PRO A 33 17.82 -20.64 -6.31
C PRO A 33 16.97 -19.63 -7.12
N LYS A 34 16.39 -20.07 -8.24
CA LYS A 34 15.56 -19.27 -9.15
C LYS A 34 14.13 -19.03 -8.66
N ALA A 35 13.50 -19.99 -7.96
CA ALA A 35 12.09 -19.87 -7.55
C ALA A 35 11.91 -18.93 -6.35
N THR A 36 12.80 -19.00 -5.36
CA THR A 36 12.84 -18.07 -4.23
C THR A 36 13.18 -16.66 -4.68
N ALA A 37 14.12 -16.50 -5.62
CA ALA A 37 14.46 -15.19 -6.18
C ALA A 37 13.25 -14.54 -6.89
N LEU A 38 12.48 -15.32 -7.68
CA LEU A 38 11.27 -14.82 -8.34
C LEU A 38 10.17 -14.42 -7.35
N ALA A 39 9.96 -15.20 -6.29
CA ALA A 39 8.98 -14.86 -5.26
C ALA A 39 9.38 -13.60 -4.47
N VAL A 40 10.68 -13.43 -4.17
CA VAL A 40 11.20 -12.22 -3.52
C VAL A 40 11.08 -11.00 -4.43
N VAL A 41 11.37 -11.13 -5.73
CA VAL A 41 11.22 -10.05 -6.71
C VAL A 41 9.75 -9.68 -6.90
N ALA A 42 8.85 -10.65 -6.99
CA ALA A 42 7.41 -10.40 -7.09
C ALA A 42 6.86 -9.74 -5.82
N GLY A 43 7.31 -10.17 -4.64
CA GLY A 43 6.96 -9.53 -3.37
C GLY A 43 7.46 -8.09 -3.30
N ALA A 44 8.70 -7.83 -3.73
CA ALA A 44 9.28 -6.50 -3.79
C ALA A 44 8.54 -5.57 -4.76
N GLN A 45 8.15 -6.07 -5.94
CA GLN A 45 7.34 -5.31 -6.89
C GLN A 45 5.96 -4.95 -6.34
N ALA A 46 5.29 -5.89 -5.65
CA ALA A 46 4.01 -5.60 -5.00
C ALA A 46 4.14 -4.51 -3.91
N THR A 47 5.27 -4.50 -3.18
CA THR A 47 5.59 -3.42 -2.25
C THR A 47 5.78 -2.09 -2.98
N CYS A 48 6.51 -2.07 -4.11
CA CYS A 48 6.69 -0.85 -4.91
C CYS A 48 5.35 -0.27 -5.41
N VAL A 49 4.41 -1.09 -5.89
CA VAL A 49 3.08 -0.62 -6.32
C VAL A 49 2.33 0.03 -5.16
N SER A 50 2.40 -0.56 -3.97
CA SER A 50 1.77 0.00 -2.77
C SER A 50 2.45 1.29 -2.32
N GLU A 51 3.78 1.33 -2.31
CA GLU A 51 4.55 2.54 -1.99
C GLU A 51 4.21 3.67 -2.95
N ARG A 52 4.14 3.41 -4.26
CA ARG A 52 3.76 4.40 -5.27
C ARG A 52 2.41 5.04 -4.96
N ARG A 53 1.40 4.24 -4.66
CA ARG A 53 0.06 4.74 -4.32
C ARG A 53 0.07 5.63 -3.08
N VAL A 54 0.90 5.30 -2.08
CA VAL A 54 1.07 6.12 -0.88
C VAL A 54 1.69 7.47 -1.24
N VAL A 55 2.71 7.48 -2.11
CA VAL A 55 3.34 8.73 -2.59
C VAL A 55 2.38 9.57 -3.41
N GLU A 56 1.65 8.98 -4.36
CA GLU A 56 0.62 9.66 -5.15
C GLU A 56 -0.45 10.29 -4.25
N THR A 57 -0.97 9.53 -3.29
CA THR A 57 -1.97 10.02 -2.33
C THR A 57 -1.42 11.18 -1.47
N ALA A 58 -0.15 11.10 -1.07
CA ALA A 58 0.50 12.16 -0.30
C ALA A 58 0.65 13.45 -1.12
N ILE A 59 0.98 13.35 -2.40
CA ILE A 59 1.06 14.49 -3.34
C ILE A 59 -0.32 15.12 -3.53
N GLU A 60 -1.35 14.31 -3.79
CA GLU A 60 -2.72 14.80 -3.92
C GLU A 60 -3.20 15.52 -2.66
N THR A 61 -2.85 14.99 -1.48
CA THR A 61 -3.18 15.60 -0.19
C THR A 61 -2.43 16.91 0.00
N TYR A 62 -1.14 16.96 -0.35
CA TYR A 62 -0.34 18.17 -0.31
C TYR A 62 -0.94 19.26 -1.22
N PHE A 63 -1.33 18.90 -2.44
CA PHE A 63 -1.99 19.81 -3.36
C PHE A 63 -3.32 20.32 -2.79
N ALA A 64 -4.14 19.43 -2.21
CA ALA A 64 -5.41 19.81 -1.61
C ALA A 64 -5.25 20.80 -0.43
N MET A 65 -4.14 20.72 0.31
CA MET A 65 -3.86 21.59 1.46
C MET A 65 -3.20 22.91 1.06
N ASN A 66 -2.27 22.89 0.11
CA ASN A 66 -1.43 24.04 -0.22
C ASN A 66 -1.85 24.75 -1.52
N GLY A 67 -2.71 24.12 -2.33
CA GLY A 67 -3.13 24.61 -3.65
C GLY A 67 -2.04 24.52 -4.72
N THR A 68 -0.92 23.86 -4.43
CA THR A 68 0.22 23.65 -5.33
C THR A 68 0.86 22.29 -5.06
N ASP A 69 1.48 21.69 -6.07
CA ASP A 69 2.21 20.43 -5.92
C ASP A 69 3.52 20.62 -5.13
N PRO A 70 4.00 19.58 -4.42
CA PRO A 70 5.29 19.63 -3.76
C PRO A 70 6.43 19.80 -4.78
N ALA A 71 7.50 20.50 -4.39
CA ALA A 71 8.68 20.64 -5.25
C ALA A 71 9.57 19.40 -5.21
N THR A 72 9.59 18.71 -4.06
CA THR A 72 10.36 17.49 -3.82
C THR A 72 9.55 16.50 -2.98
N LEU A 73 9.93 15.21 -3.01
CA LEU A 73 9.29 14.20 -2.16
C LEU A 73 9.53 14.42 -0.66
N ASP A 74 10.59 15.17 -0.30
CA ASP A 74 10.87 15.50 1.09
C ASP A 74 9.90 16.55 1.66
N ASP A 75 9.23 17.33 0.81
CA ASP A 75 8.18 18.28 1.23
C ASP A 75 6.94 17.56 1.79
N LEU A 76 6.81 16.26 1.52
CA LEU A 76 5.73 15.41 2.05
C LEU A 76 6.02 14.90 3.46
N VAL A 77 7.25 15.06 3.96
CA VAL A 77 7.69 14.57 5.27
C VAL A 77 7.74 15.76 6.25
N PRO A 78 7.28 15.61 7.50
CA PRO A 78 6.66 14.42 8.09
C PRO A 78 5.13 14.38 7.95
N ASP A 79 4.53 15.39 7.32
CA ASP A 79 3.09 15.66 7.45
C ASP A 79 2.23 14.64 6.68
N MET A 80 2.69 14.16 5.52
CA MET A 80 1.99 13.17 4.68
C MET A 80 2.68 11.80 4.70
N LEU A 81 4.01 11.79 4.77
CA LEU A 81 4.84 10.58 4.81
C LEU A 81 5.64 10.56 6.11
N ARG A 82 5.69 9.40 6.76
CA ARG A 82 6.47 9.21 8.00
C ARG A 82 7.97 9.28 7.79
N GLU A 83 8.44 8.88 6.61
CA GLU A 83 9.85 8.80 6.25
C GLU A 83 10.02 9.08 4.75
N SER A 84 11.24 9.47 4.36
CA SER A 84 11.56 9.77 2.96
C SER A 84 11.58 8.48 2.13
N VAL A 85 10.82 8.49 1.04
CA VAL A 85 10.77 7.41 0.02
C VAL A 85 11.85 7.58 -1.07
N SER A 86 12.70 8.60 -0.92
CA SER A 86 13.60 9.15 -1.96
C SER A 86 14.61 8.20 -2.62
N PRO A 87 15.14 7.12 -2.04
CA PRO A 87 16.09 6.31 -2.82
C PRO A 87 15.40 5.42 -3.85
N ARG A 88 14.09 5.16 -3.72
CA ARG A 88 13.33 4.27 -4.62
C ARG A 88 12.41 5.02 -5.57
N TRP A 89 12.10 6.27 -5.28
CA TRP A 89 11.13 7.07 -6.01
C TRP A 89 11.73 8.43 -6.31
N SER A 90 11.57 8.85 -7.56
CA SER A 90 11.92 10.19 -8.02
C SER A 90 10.67 10.90 -8.52
N MET A 91 10.64 12.22 -8.33
CA MET A 91 9.56 13.07 -8.78
C MET A 91 10.11 14.05 -9.83
N ALA A 92 9.40 14.18 -10.94
CA ALA A 92 9.68 15.16 -11.97
C ALA A 92 8.41 15.97 -12.24
N PRO A 93 8.53 17.27 -12.57
CA PRO A 93 7.38 18.06 -13.00
C PRO A 93 6.82 17.48 -14.31
N ASP A 94 5.49 17.49 -14.44
CA ASP A 94 4.85 17.12 -15.71
C ASP A 94 5.10 18.22 -16.76
N PRO A 95 5.69 17.90 -17.92
CA PRO A 95 5.89 18.88 -18.99
C PRO A 95 4.60 19.52 -19.51
N ALA A 96 3.43 18.91 -19.28
CA ALA A 96 2.13 19.46 -19.63
C ALA A 96 1.53 20.39 -18.53
N GLY A 97 2.21 20.55 -17.40
CA GLY A 97 1.73 21.36 -16.27
C GLY A 97 0.64 20.69 -15.43
N GLY A 98 0.55 19.36 -15.47
CA GLY A 98 -0.32 18.54 -14.62
C GLY A 98 0.38 18.02 -13.36
N THR A 99 -0.18 16.95 -12.81
CA THR A 99 0.34 16.27 -11.62
C THR A 99 1.76 15.76 -11.85
N PRO A 100 2.68 15.88 -10.88
CA PRO A 100 4.07 15.47 -11.05
C PRO A 100 4.18 13.98 -11.38
N ILE A 101 5.15 13.65 -12.22
CA ILE A 101 5.42 12.28 -12.68
C ILE A 101 6.29 11.59 -11.63
N ILE A 102 5.78 10.47 -11.10
CA ILE A 102 6.49 9.62 -10.15
C ILE A 102 7.14 8.45 -10.89
N THR A 103 8.47 8.39 -10.82
CA THR A 103 9.27 7.34 -11.47
C THR A 103 9.97 6.50 -10.42
N GLY A 104 9.67 5.21 -10.42
CA GLY A 104 10.35 4.23 -9.56
C GLY A 104 11.74 3.90 -10.11
N VAL A 105 12.68 3.63 -9.20
CA VAL A 105 14.08 3.33 -9.51
C VAL A 105 14.43 1.93 -9.02
N GLY A 106 15.26 1.21 -9.78
CA GLY A 106 15.76 -0.11 -9.40
C GLY A 106 14.64 -1.16 -9.36
N ILE A 107 14.41 -1.77 -8.20
CA ILE A 107 13.37 -2.81 -8.04
C ILE A 107 11.94 -2.28 -8.22
N CYS A 108 11.76 -0.95 -8.18
CA CYS A 108 10.48 -0.27 -8.36
C CYS A 108 10.31 0.33 -9.76
N GLU A 109 11.27 0.10 -10.67
CA GLU A 109 11.13 0.55 -12.07
C GLU A 109 9.96 -0.18 -12.75
N GLY A 110 9.02 0.59 -13.30
CA GLY A 110 7.82 0.06 -13.97
C GLY A 110 6.70 -0.42 -13.04
N ALA A 111 6.82 -0.19 -11.73
CA ALA A 111 5.74 -0.44 -10.77
C ALA A 111 4.53 0.49 -10.98
#